data_AF-A0A2N6N9B9-F1
#
_entry.id   AF-A0A2N6N9B9-F1
#
_cell.length_a   1.000
_cell.length_b   1.000
_cell.length_c   1.000
_cell.angle_alpha   90.00
_cell.angle_beta   90.00
_cell.angle_gamma   90.00
#
_symmetry.space_group_name_H-M   'P 1'
#
loop_
_entity.id
_entity.type
_entity.pdbx_description
1 polymer ?
#
loop_
_entity_poly.entity_id
_entity_poly.type
_entity_poly.pdbx_seq_one_letter_code
_entity_poly.pdbx_strand_id
1 'polypeptide(L)'
;MTADEKKTTTATYIAVIMNLAHQIYKHAGLELLHLVTYPLFLVALQTDARSTRDWILARFQDLSAFGPNIGRAHAFLQMALKKQQETGEKINVRREMKASKLPVFVM
;
A
#
# COMPACT_ATOMS: atom_id res chain seq x y z
N MET A 1 -37.17 -0.99 -2.48
CA MET A 1 -35.70 -0.93 -2.65
C MET A 1 -35.30 0.53 -2.69
N THR A 2 -34.62 1.01 -1.65
CA THR A 2 -34.25 2.43 -1.46
C THR A 2 -32.97 2.77 -2.23
N ALA A 3 -32.88 4.04 -2.65
CA ALA A 3 -31.99 4.58 -3.66
C ALA A 3 -30.50 4.77 -3.26
N ASP A 4 -29.85 3.81 -2.58
CA ASP A 4 -28.47 4.03 -2.09
C ASP A 4 -27.52 2.82 -2.19
N GLU A 5 -27.57 2.05 -3.28
CA GLU A 5 -26.35 1.34 -3.72
C GLU A 5 -25.41 2.36 -4.38
N LYS A 6 -24.84 3.24 -3.57
CA LYS A 6 -23.76 4.14 -3.99
C LYS A 6 -22.63 3.28 -4.53
N LYS A 7 -22.34 3.41 -5.83
CA LYS A 7 -21.25 2.69 -6.52
C LYS A 7 -19.93 2.97 -5.79
N THR A 8 -19.46 1.99 -5.01
CA THR A 8 -18.22 2.13 -4.24
C THR A 8 -17.05 2.31 -5.20
N THR A 9 -16.28 3.39 -5.03
CA THR A 9 -15.13 3.69 -5.89
C THR A 9 -13.83 3.26 -5.23
N THR A 10 -12.76 3.11 -6.02
CA THR A 10 -11.39 2.90 -5.50
C THR A 10 -11.00 3.97 -4.47
N ALA A 11 -11.40 5.23 -4.71
CA ALA A 11 -11.14 6.32 -3.78
C ALA A 11 -11.82 6.10 -2.42
N THR A 12 -13.04 5.55 -2.41
CA THR A 12 -13.76 5.18 -1.18
C THR A 12 -13.00 4.11 -0.39
N TYR A 13 -12.54 3.04 -1.05
CA TYR A 13 -11.76 1.99 -0.39
C TYR A 13 -10.42 2.49 0.14
N ILE A 14 -9.71 3.34 -0.62
CA ILE A 14 -8.48 4.00 -0.17
C ILE A 14 -8.73 4.80 1.10
N ALA A 15 -9.80 5.62 1.12
CA ALA A 15 -10.13 6.44 2.29
C ALA A 15 -10.41 5.58 3.53
N VAL A 16 -11.18 4.49 3.39
CA VAL A 16 -11.48 3.56 4.49
C VAL A 16 -10.21 2.91 5.03
N ILE A 17 -9.35 2.36 4.16
CA ILE A 17 -8.10 1.71 4.56
C ILE A 17 -7.17 2.71 5.26
N MET A 18 -7.01 3.91 4.70
CA MET A 18 -6.16 4.93 5.32
C MET A 18 -6.70 5.41 6.65
N ASN A 19 -8.02 5.57 6.80
CA ASN A 19 -8.62 5.94 8.07
C ASN A 19 -8.37 4.88 9.15
N LEU A 20 -8.54 3.60 8.80
CA LEU A 20 -8.23 2.48 9.70
C LEU A 20 -6.75 2.48 10.09
N ALA A 21 -5.85 2.60 9.11
CA ALA A 21 -4.40 2.60 9.36
C ALA A 21 -3.94 3.78 10.23
N HIS A 22 -4.49 4.98 10.01
CA HIS A 22 -4.22 6.13 10.86
C HIS A 22 -4.73 5.93 12.28
N GLN A 23 -5.92 5.35 12.47
CA GLN A 23 -6.44 5.05 13.81
C GLN A 23 -5.58 4.01 14.53
N ILE A 24 -5.22 2.91 13.85
CA ILE A 24 -4.32 1.89 14.40
C ILE A 24 -2.99 2.52 14.80
N TYR A 25 -2.35 3.28 13.90
CA TYR A 25 -1.06 3.89 14.18
C TYR A 25 -1.13 4.90 15.33
N LYS A 26 -2.20 5.69 15.41
CA LYS A 26 -2.42 6.67 16.48
C LYS A 26 -2.56 6.01 17.86
N HIS A 27 -3.22 4.86 17.94
CA HIS A 27 -3.58 4.24 19.22
C HIS A 27 -2.67 3.08 19.64
N ALA A 28 -2.07 2.36 18.70
CA ALA A 28 -1.26 1.17 18.94
C ALA A 28 0.12 1.22 18.25
N GLY A 29 0.43 2.29 17.51
CA GLY A 29 1.70 2.42 16.81
C GLY A 29 1.93 1.29 15.80
N LEU A 30 3.18 0.82 15.73
CA LEU A 30 3.58 -0.23 14.80
C LEU A 30 3.10 -1.62 15.22
N GLU A 31 2.82 -1.83 16.51
CA GLU A 31 2.48 -3.12 17.10
C GLU A 31 1.26 -3.75 16.41
N LEU A 32 0.24 -2.97 16.08
CA LEU A 32 -0.94 -3.46 15.36
C LEU A 32 -0.98 -3.04 13.89
N LEU A 33 -0.16 -2.07 13.48
CA LEU A 33 -0.15 -1.59 12.09
C LEU A 33 0.29 -2.69 11.10
N HIS A 34 1.14 -3.63 11.56
CA HIS A 34 1.60 -4.73 10.71
C HIS A 34 0.44 -5.60 10.15
N LEU A 35 -0.69 -5.68 10.87
CA LEU A 35 -1.88 -6.46 10.49
C LEU A 35 -2.58 -5.93 9.23
N VAL A 36 -2.33 -4.68 8.85
CA VAL A 36 -2.94 -4.03 7.68
C VAL A 36 -1.92 -3.66 6.60
N THR A 37 -0.73 -4.25 6.65
CA THR A 37 0.35 -4.02 5.66
C THR A 37 -0.06 -4.36 4.24
N TYR A 38 -0.74 -5.48 4.01
CA TYR A 38 -1.20 -5.83 2.67
C TYR A 38 -2.22 -4.83 2.09
N PRO A 39 -3.29 -4.44 2.80
CA PRO A 39 -4.15 -3.33 2.38
C PRO A 39 -3.37 -2.04 2.08
N LEU A 40 -2.43 -1.64 2.94
CA LEU A 40 -1.62 -0.43 2.75
C LEU A 40 -0.73 -0.50 1.52
N PHE A 41 -0.13 -1.66 1.25
CA PHE A 41 0.66 -1.90 0.05
C PHE A 41 -0.17 -1.66 -1.22
N LEU A 42 -1.41 -2.18 -1.26
CA LEU A 42 -2.31 -1.96 -2.39
C LEU A 42 -2.68 -0.48 -2.51
N VAL A 43 -2.96 0.22 -1.40
CA VAL A 43 -3.26 1.66 -1.41
C VAL A 43 -2.10 2.46 -2.00
N ALA A 44 -0.85 2.16 -1.63
CA ALA A 44 0.30 2.89 -2.15
C ALA A 44 0.37 2.85 -3.69
N LEU A 45 0.10 1.69 -4.28
CA LEU A 45 0.12 1.51 -5.74
C LEU A 45 -1.07 2.20 -6.44
N GLN A 46 -2.25 2.19 -5.79
CA GLN A 46 -3.49 2.67 -6.38
C GLN A 46 -3.72 4.18 -6.21
N THR A 47 -3.30 4.77 -5.09
CA THR A 47 -3.53 6.19 -4.83
C THR A 47 -2.73 7.10 -5.77
N ASP A 48 -3.27 8.26 -6.11
CA ASP A 48 -2.55 9.34 -6.81
C ASP A 48 -2.07 10.44 -5.85
N ALA A 49 -2.52 10.40 -4.59
CA ALA A 49 -2.10 11.34 -3.58
C ALA A 49 -0.66 11.05 -3.12
N ARG A 50 0.25 11.99 -3.40
CA ARG A 50 1.67 11.89 -3.00
C ARG A 50 1.84 11.76 -1.49
N SER A 51 1.11 12.56 -0.71
CA SER A 51 1.14 12.50 0.75
C SER A 51 0.77 11.13 1.31
N THR A 52 -0.23 10.47 0.72
CA THR A 52 -0.62 9.10 1.09
C THR A 52 0.49 8.10 0.78
N ARG A 53 1.15 8.20 -0.38
CA ARG A 53 2.28 7.33 -0.74
C ARG A 53 3.45 7.53 0.22
N ASP A 54 3.81 8.77 0.48
CA ASP A 54 4.95 9.13 1.35
C ASP A 54 4.73 8.61 2.78
N TRP A 55 3.50 8.74 3.31
CA TRP A 55 3.13 8.18 4.61
C TRP A 55 3.28 6.65 4.64
N ILE A 56 2.77 5.94 3.62
CA ILE A 56 2.85 4.48 3.56
C ILE A 56 4.29 4.00 3.45
N LEU A 57 5.11 4.63 2.61
CA LEU A 57 6.52 4.29 2.46
C LEU A 57 7.27 4.42 3.79
N ALA A 58 7.06 5.52 4.52
CA ALA A 58 7.65 5.69 5.84
C ALA A 58 7.24 4.55 6.80
N ARG A 59 5.96 4.14 6.80
CA ARG A 59 5.50 3.03 7.65
C ARG A 59 6.04 1.67 7.23
N PHE A 60 6.23 1.42 5.94
CA PHE A 60 6.87 0.20 5.44
C PHE A 60 8.35 0.13 5.81
N GLN A 61 9.04 1.28 5.84
CA GLN A 61 10.40 1.37 6.36
C GLN A 61 10.45 1.03 7.85
N ASP A 62 9.58 1.65 8.66
CA ASP A 62 9.51 1.40 10.10
C ASP A 62 9.17 -0.08 10.41
N LEU A 63 8.21 -0.66 9.67
CA LEU A 63 7.77 -2.05 9.84
C LEU A 63 8.76 -3.09 9.29
N SER A 64 9.83 -2.68 8.61
CA SER A 64 10.85 -3.61 8.11
C SER A 64 11.53 -4.42 9.23
N ALA A 65 11.55 -3.88 10.45
CA ALA A 65 12.01 -4.57 11.65
C ALA A 65 11.14 -5.78 12.05
N PHE A 66 9.88 -5.84 11.61
CA PHE A 66 8.95 -6.95 11.93
C PHE A 66 9.18 -8.18 11.05
N GLY A 67 9.94 -8.05 9.96
CA GLY A 67 10.33 -9.20 9.16
C GLY A 67 10.86 -8.86 7.76
N PRO A 68 11.67 -9.75 7.17
CA PRO A 68 12.32 -9.50 5.88
C PRO A 68 11.33 -9.36 4.72
N ASN A 69 10.13 -9.91 4.82
CA ASN A 69 9.11 -9.77 3.78
C ASN A 69 8.56 -8.35 3.70
N ILE A 70 8.43 -7.65 4.84
CA ILE A 70 8.00 -6.24 4.85
C ILE A 70 9.11 -5.36 4.26
N GLY A 71 10.38 -5.64 4.57
CA GLY A 71 11.51 -4.98 3.93
C GLY A 71 11.51 -5.17 2.40
N ARG A 72 11.23 -6.38 1.92
CA ARG A 72 11.07 -6.67 0.48
C ARG A 72 9.88 -5.94 -0.15
N ALA A 73 8.75 -5.86 0.56
CA ALA A 73 7.60 -5.09 0.12
C ALA A 73 7.89 -3.58 0.07
N HIS A 74 8.66 -3.04 1.01
CA HIS A 74 9.11 -1.64 0.98
C HIS A 74 9.97 -1.36 -0.25
N ALA A 75 10.99 -2.19 -0.51
CA ALA A 75 11.85 -2.07 -1.68
C ALA A 75 11.05 -2.18 -2.98
N PHE A 76 10.06 -3.08 -3.02
CA PHE A 76 9.12 -3.17 -4.13
C PHE A 76 8.38 -1.85 -4.34
N LEU A 77 7.78 -1.29 -3.29
CA LEU A 77 7.00 -0.04 -3.40
C LEU A 77 7.85 1.11 -3.93
N GLN A 78 9.08 1.27 -3.46
CA GLN A 78 9.98 2.34 -3.92
C GLN A 78 10.22 2.27 -5.43
N MET A 79 10.61 1.08 -5.92
CA MET A 79 10.87 0.87 -7.35
C MET A 79 9.57 0.95 -8.16
N ALA A 80 8.46 0.42 -7.64
CA ALA A 80 7.17 0.46 -8.31
C ALA A 80 6.70 1.90 -8.52
N LEU A 81 6.69 2.70 -7.46
CA LEU A 81 6.26 4.09 -7.50
C LEU A 81 7.16 4.96 -8.38
N LYS A 82 8.48 4.69 -8.38
CA LYS A 82 9.41 5.34 -9.31
C LYS A 82 9.04 5.07 -10.77
N LYS A 83 8.81 3.80 -11.13
CA LYS A 83 8.40 3.43 -12.49
C LYS A 83 7.05 4.05 -12.86
N GLN A 84 6.07 4.07 -11.96
CA GLN A 84 4.79 4.73 -12.20
C GLN A 84 4.93 6.24 -12.42
N GLN A 85 5.87 6.88 -11.74
CA GLN A 85 6.19 8.29 -11.96
C GLN A 85 6.84 8.53 -13.33
N GLU A 86 7.69 7.61 -13.79
CA GLU A 86 8.37 7.69 -15.08
C GLU A 86 7.44 7.39 -16.26
N THR A 87 6.53 6.41 -16.14
CA THR A 87 5.66 5.97 -17.24
C THR A 87 4.26 6.57 -17.21
N GLY A 88 3.81 7.08 -16.07
CA GLY A 88 2.41 7.51 -15.84
C GLY A 88 1.43 6.34 -15.69
N GLU A 89 1.87 5.10 -15.85
CA GLU A 89 1.01 3.91 -15.78
C GLU A 89 1.08 3.23 -14.42
N LYS A 90 -0.05 2.70 -13.93
CA LYS A 90 -0.11 1.90 -12.71
C LYS A 90 0.56 0.53 -12.92
N ILE A 91 1.37 0.09 -11.96
CA ILE A 91 1.99 -1.24 -12.05
C ILE A 91 0.97 -2.34 -11.82
N ASN A 92 1.00 -3.36 -12.69
CA ASN A 92 0.35 -4.63 -12.44
C ASN A 92 1.29 -5.56 -11.65
N VAL A 93 1.10 -5.62 -10.32
CA VAL A 93 1.94 -6.40 -9.40
C VAL A 93 2.09 -7.86 -9.83
N ARG A 94 0.99 -8.52 -10.18
CA ARG A 94 1.00 -9.94 -10.58
C ARG A 94 1.84 -10.16 -11.84
N ARG A 95 1.76 -9.26 -12.81
CA ARG A 95 2.55 -9.33 -14.05
C ARG A 95 4.04 -9.16 -13.78
N GLU A 96 4.39 -8.16 -12.98
CA GLU A 96 5.80 -7.84 -12.71
C GLU A 96 6.48 -8.88 -11.80
N MET A 97 5.75 -9.48 -10.84
CA MET A 97 6.26 -10.61 -10.05
C MET A 97 6.51 -11.86 -10.92
N LYS A 98 5.60 -12.18 -11.85
CA LYS A 98 5.78 -13.32 -12.79
C LYS A 98 6.96 -13.13 -13.73
N ALA A 99 7.31 -11.89 -14.06
CA ALA A 99 8.44 -11.57 -14.92
C ALA A 99 9.80 -11.57 -14.17
N SER A 100 9.82 -11.90 -12.87
CA SER A 100 11.00 -11.81 -11.99
C SER A 100 11.68 -10.45 -11.99
N LYS A 101 10.96 -9.39 -12.39
CA LYS A 101 11.50 -8.03 -12.44
C LYS A 101 11.52 -7.38 -11.06
N LEU A 102 10.77 -7.92 -10.11
CA LEU A 102 10.56 -7.37 -8.77
C LEU A 102 10.86 -8.41 -7.68
N PRO A 103 11.23 -7.97 -6.46
CA PRO A 103 11.44 -8.87 -5.34
C PRO A 103 10.18 -9.70 -5.05
N VAL A 104 10.34 -11.01 -4.88
CA VAL A 104 9.26 -11.88 -4.41
C VAL A 104 9.13 -11.74 -2.90
N PHE A 105 7.93 -11.47 -2.42
CA PHE A 105 7.60 -11.45 -1.00
C PHE A 105 6.18 -11.99 -0.81
N VAL A 106 5.90 -12.45 0.41
CA VAL A 106 4.57 -12.86 0.87
C VAL A 106 4.23 -11.96 2.05
N MET A 107 3.09 -11.26 1.95
CA MET A 107 2.46 -10.55 3.07
C MET A 107 1.21 -11.30 3.50
#